data_AF-A0A1H0C376-F1
#
_entry.id   AF-A0A1H0C376-F1
#
_cell.length_a   1.000
_cell.length_b   1.000
_cell.length_c   1.000
_cell.angle_alpha   90.00
_cell.angle_beta   90.00
_cell.angle_gamma   90.00
#
_symmetry.space_group_name_H-M   'P 1'
#
loop_
_entity.id
_entity.type
_entity.pdbx_description
1 polymer ?
#
loop_
_entity_poly.entity_id
_entity_poly.type
_entity_poly.pdbx_seq_one_letter_code
_entity_poly.pdbx_strand_id
1 'polypeptide(L)'
;MPPLMVSSDDTRSVPPVLDVVVPVHDEEADLEQCLRRLHAHLATLPFSSRITVAENASTDGTPALAQRLAGELADVRVRVETEPGRGRALNRAWQASDAAVLVYMDVDLSTDLNALLPLVAPLISGHSDLAIGTRLAGSSRVVRGAKREFISRSYNLLLRGTLATHVSDAQCGFKAIRADVAARLLPLVEDTGWFFDTELLVLAERAGLRIAEVPVDWVDDPDSRVHIVSTAKADLAGIVRMWRAFTTGRLPLADLRAQIGRGPLVEPDLDGVPAGLLGQLVRFAVIGVVSTLAYLALFVGLRHTFEPQAANLVALAVTAVANTAANRRITFGIRGRGGAATAQFQGLLVFALGLALTSGTLAALNVWDPHAPRLTELAFLVSANLAATLLRFVLFRAWVFRTRTPRAERTVDGLVPDLEASTR
;
A
#
# COMPACT_ATOMS: atom_id res chain seq x y z
N MET A 1 49.43 -48.94 3.49
CA MET A 1 48.34 -48.02 3.07
C MET A 1 48.82 -46.61 3.34
N PRO A 2 48.81 -45.70 2.35
CA PRO A 2 49.18 -44.31 2.60
C PRO A 2 48.06 -43.60 3.38
N PRO A 3 48.36 -42.52 4.11
CA PRO A 3 47.33 -41.73 4.79
C PRO A 3 46.50 -40.98 3.75
N LEU A 4 45.18 -41.02 3.91
CA LEU A 4 44.23 -40.20 3.15
C LEU A 4 44.55 -38.72 3.37
N MET A 5 45.06 -38.06 2.32
CA MET A 5 45.04 -36.61 2.23
C MET A 5 43.57 -36.17 2.19
N VAL A 6 43.10 -35.59 3.30
CA VAL A 6 41.88 -34.80 3.30
C VAL A 6 42.18 -33.54 2.48
N SER A 7 41.61 -33.49 1.29
CA SER A 7 41.59 -32.30 0.43
C SER A 7 41.06 -31.11 1.23
N SER A 8 41.90 -30.11 1.41
CA SER A 8 41.62 -28.86 2.12
C SER A 8 41.00 -27.83 1.18
N ASP A 9 39.84 -28.12 0.60
CA ASP A 9 39.17 -27.19 -0.32
C ASP A 9 37.64 -27.23 -0.24
N ASP A 10 37.09 -27.18 0.98
CA ASP A 10 35.67 -26.89 1.21
C ASP A 10 35.54 -25.87 2.35
N THR A 11 36.08 -24.65 2.15
CA THR A 11 35.65 -23.50 2.95
C THR A 11 34.24 -23.12 2.51
N ARG A 12 33.24 -23.91 2.90
CA ARG A 12 31.86 -23.44 2.93
C ARG A 12 31.82 -22.28 3.93
N SER A 13 31.99 -21.06 3.41
CA SER A 13 31.85 -19.83 4.19
C SER A 13 30.51 -19.90 4.89
N VAL A 14 30.51 -19.84 6.23
CA VAL A 14 29.26 -19.82 7.00
C VAL A 14 28.36 -18.72 6.44
N PRO A 15 27.09 -19.01 6.07
CA PRO A 15 26.21 -18.01 5.49
C PRO A 15 26.10 -16.80 6.42
N PRO A 16 26.10 -15.56 5.88
CA PRO A 16 25.99 -14.38 6.72
C PRO A 16 24.64 -14.35 7.43
N VAL A 17 24.58 -13.74 8.61
CA VAL A 17 23.29 -13.54 9.29
C VAL A 17 22.44 -12.55 8.50
N LEU A 18 23.08 -11.51 7.96
CA LEU A 18 22.42 -10.40 7.27
C LEU A 18 22.91 -10.25 5.83
N ASP A 19 22.00 -10.05 4.89
CA ASP A 19 22.29 -9.54 3.54
C ASP A 19 21.58 -8.20 3.34
N VAL A 20 22.34 -7.11 3.29
CA VAL A 20 21.82 -5.78 2.99
C VAL A 20 21.84 -5.58 1.48
N VAL A 21 20.67 -5.63 0.87
CA VAL A 21 20.50 -5.43 -0.56
C VAL A 21 20.25 -3.96 -0.86
N VAL A 22 21.07 -3.40 -1.74
CA VAL A 22 20.98 -2.01 -2.22
C VAL A 22 20.65 -2.04 -3.71
N PRO A 23 19.38 -1.84 -4.12
CA PRO A 23 19.01 -1.68 -5.52
C PRO A 23 19.55 -0.38 -6.10
N VAL A 24 20.16 -0.43 -7.28
CA VAL A 24 20.79 0.75 -7.92
C VAL A 24 20.41 0.84 -9.39
N HIS A 25 20.10 2.05 -9.87
CA HIS A 25 19.84 2.35 -11.28
C HIS A 25 20.26 3.78 -11.60
N ASP A 26 21.34 3.95 -12.33
CA ASP A 26 21.93 5.25 -12.67
C ASP A 26 22.33 6.09 -11.44
N GLU A 27 23.09 5.47 -10.52
CA GLU A 27 23.45 5.99 -9.18
C GLU A 27 24.98 6.13 -9.02
N GLU A 28 25.71 6.43 -10.09
CA GLU A 28 27.18 6.54 -10.09
C GLU A 28 27.71 7.53 -9.05
N ALA A 29 26.96 8.61 -8.79
CA ALA A 29 27.34 9.67 -7.85
C ALA A 29 27.30 9.23 -6.38
N ASP A 30 26.32 8.40 -6.01
CA ASP A 30 26.03 8.08 -4.60
C ASP A 30 26.56 6.71 -4.17
N LEU A 31 26.74 5.79 -5.13
CA LEU A 31 27.06 4.39 -4.84
C LEU A 31 28.34 4.19 -4.01
N GLU A 32 29.44 4.87 -4.35
CA GLU A 32 30.71 4.67 -3.64
C GLU A 32 30.63 5.12 -2.17
N GLN A 33 30.06 6.30 -1.93
CA GLN A 33 29.90 6.81 -0.58
C GLN A 33 28.94 5.93 0.24
N CYS A 34 27.85 5.49 -0.38
CA CYS A 34 26.89 4.56 0.21
C CYS A 34 27.59 3.27 0.68
N LEU A 35 28.24 2.55 -0.22
CA LEU A 35 28.83 1.24 0.08
C LEU A 35 29.94 1.34 1.13
N ARG A 36 30.78 2.37 1.07
CA ARG A 36 31.84 2.56 2.08
C ARG A 36 31.26 2.85 3.47
N ARG A 37 30.24 3.72 3.57
CA ARG A 37 29.58 4.03 4.85
C ARG A 37 28.83 2.83 5.40
N LEU A 38 28.07 2.13 4.56
CA LEU A 38 27.34 0.94 4.93
C LEU A 38 28.29 -0.17 5.38
N HIS A 39 29.36 -0.45 4.62
CA HIS A 39 30.37 -1.44 4.98
C HIS A 39 31.04 -1.12 6.33
N ALA A 40 31.43 0.13 6.55
CA ALA A 40 32.00 0.56 7.83
C ALA A 40 31.02 0.39 9.00
N HIS A 41 29.74 0.70 8.80
CA HIS A 41 28.71 0.50 9.83
C HIS A 41 28.45 -0.98 10.10
N LEU A 42 28.35 -1.80 9.06
CA LEU A 42 28.13 -3.25 9.18
C LEU A 42 29.26 -3.94 9.95
N ALA A 43 30.51 -3.48 9.80
CA ALA A 43 31.64 -3.98 10.58
C ALA A 43 31.52 -3.74 12.10
N THR A 44 30.62 -2.86 12.55
CA THR A 44 30.34 -2.62 13.98
C THR A 44 29.29 -3.56 14.56
N LEU A 45 28.58 -4.32 13.72
CA LEU A 45 27.49 -5.17 14.15
C LEU A 45 28.01 -6.47 14.79
N PRO A 46 27.28 -7.05 15.75
CA PRO A 46 27.70 -8.26 16.45
C PRO A 46 27.48 -9.56 15.65
N PHE A 47 27.17 -9.48 14.35
CA PHE A 47 26.86 -10.62 13.50
C PHE A 47 27.43 -10.43 12.09
N SER A 48 27.66 -11.55 11.38
CA SER A 48 28.18 -11.52 10.01
C SER A 48 27.15 -10.91 9.05
N SER A 49 27.63 -10.09 8.14
CA SER A 49 26.79 -9.36 7.20
C SER A 49 27.47 -9.23 5.85
N ARG A 50 26.66 -9.17 4.79
CA ARG A 50 27.06 -8.93 3.41
C ARG A 50 26.28 -7.77 2.83
N ILE A 51 26.87 -7.06 1.89
CA ILE A 51 26.16 -6.11 1.03
C ILE A 51 26.00 -6.73 -0.36
N THR A 52 24.78 -6.74 -0.87
CA THR A 52 24.49 -7.13 -2.25
C THR A 52 23.97 -5.93 -3.02
N VAL A 53 24.77 -5.43 -3.97
CA VAL A 53 24.32 -4.42 -4.93
C VAL A 53 23.43 -5.11 -5.95
N ALA A 54 22.14 -4.76 -5.95
CA ALA A 54 21.17 -5.23 -6.94
C ALA A 54 21.13 -4.22 -8.09
N GLU A 55 22.05 -4.38 -9.03
CA GLU A 55 22.18 -3.53 -10.22
C GLU A 55 20.98 -3.77 -11.14
N ASN A 56 20.22 -2.71 -11.42
CA ASN A 56 18.93 -2.73 -12.08
C ASN A 56 19.02 -2.08 -13.48
N ALA A 57 19.80 -2.66 -14.39
CA ALA A 57 19.89 -2.25 -15.79
C ALA A 57 20.25 -0.76 -15.99
N SER A 58 21.26 -0.29 -15.26
CA SER A 58 21.81 1.06 -15.39
C SER A 58 22.41 1.29 -16.79
N THR A 59 22.38 2.54 -17.22
CA THR A 59 22.89 3.03 -18.49
C THR A 59 24.14 3.91 -18.34
N ASP A 60 24.50 4.27 -17.11
CA ASP A 60 25.70 5.04 -16.75
C ASP A 60 26.88 4.15 -16.27
N GLY A 61 27.86 4.73 -15.58
CA GLY A 61 29.03 4.03 -15.04
C GLY A 61 28.76 3.14 -13.82
N THR A 62 27.52 3.10 -13.31
CA THR A 62 27.13 2.36 -12.08
C THR A 62 27.58 0.88 -12.09
N PRO A 63 27.39 0.09 -13.16
CA PRO A 63 27.76 -1.33 -13.14
C PRO A 63 29.28 -1.55 -13.00
N ALA A 64 30.09 -0.73 -13.68
CA ALA A 64 31.54 -0.80 -13.60
C ALA A 64 32.04 -0.36 -12.21
N LEU A 65 31.44 0.69 -11.65
CA LEU A 65 31.72 1.16 -10.31
C LEU A 65 31.38 0.11 -9.25
N ALA A 66 30.21 -0.53 -9.35
CA ALA A 66 29.78 -1.59 -8.43
C ALA A 66 30.76 -2.76 -8.43
N GLN A 67 31.20 -3.22 -9.62
CA GLN A 67 32.16 -4.32 -9.74
C GLN A 67 33.54 -3.97 -9.15
N ARG A 68 34.01 -2.75 -9.38
CA ARG A 68 35.25 -2.25 -8.76
C ARG A 68 35.14 -2.29 -7.24
N LEU A 69 34.07 -1.73 -6.68
CA LEU A 69 33.87 -1.67 -5.23
C LEU A 69 33.72 -3.05 -4.60
N ALA A 70 33.10 -4.02 -5.29
CA ALA A 70 33.04 -5.40 -4.83
C ALA A 70 34.40 -6.12 -4.82
N GLY A 71 35.35 -5.69 -5.66
CA GLY A 71 36.74 -6.16 -5.59
C GLY A 71 37.57 -5.48 -4.50
N GLU A 72 37.19 -4.27 -4.08
CA GLU A 72 37.89 -3.49 -3.05
C GLU A 72 37.39 -3.77 -1.62
N LEU A 73 36.09 -4.02 -1.46
CA LEU A 73 35.43 -4.19 -0.17
C LEU A 73 35.10 -5.66 0.08
N ALA A 74 35.50 -6.17 1.25
CA ALA A 74 35.13 -7.52 1.67
C ALA A 74 33.62 -7.63 1.85
N ASP A 75 33.07 -8.82 1.63
CA ASP A 75 31.64 -9.11 1.81
C ASP A 75 30.69 -8.16 1.04
N VAL A 76 31.15 -7.64 -0.11
CA VAL A 76 30.34 -6.93 -1.09
C VAL A 76 30.20 -7.78 -2.34
N ARG A 77 28.98 -7.93 -2.86
CA ARG A 77 28.69 -8.64 -4.11
C ARG A 77 27.81 -7.79 -5.01
N VAL A 78 27.91 -8.04 -6.31
CA VAL A 78 27.06 -7.39 -7.32
C VAL A 78 26.21 -8.45 -8.00
N ARG A 79 24.92 -8.18 -8.10
CA ARG A 79 23.99 -8.94 -8.93
C ARG A 79 23.43 -8.03 -9.99
N VAL A 80 23.71 -8.38 -11.25
CA VAL A 80 23.29 -7.60 -12.42
C VAL A 80 22.00 -8.15 -12.97
N GLU A 81 21.00 -7.28 -13.08
CA GLU A 81 19.76 -7.57 -13.78
C GLU A 81 19.73 -6.88 -15.13
N THR A 82 19.49 -7.67 -16.17
CA THR A 82 19.49 -7.18 -17.56
C THR A 82 18.18 -6.50 -17.97
N GLU A 83 17.11 -6.71 -17.21
CA GLU A 83 15.79 -6.14 -17.47
C GLU A 83 15.43 -5.12 -16.37
N PRO A 84 14.94 -3.93 -16.74
CA PRO A 84 14.59 -2.91 -15.75
C PRO A 84 13.41 -3.35 -14.87
N GLY A 85 13.51 -3.00 -13.59
CA GLY A 85 12.50 -3.20 -12.57
C GLY A 85 13.11 -3.30 -11.18
N ARG A 86 13.01 -2.23 -10.37
CA ARG A 86 13.54 -2.22 -8.99
C ARG A 86 13.04 -3.41 -8.18
N GLY A 87 11.74 -3.70 -8.25
CA GLY A 87 11.14 -4.87 -7.58
C GLY A 87 11.71 -6.19 -8.07
N ARG A 88 12.00 -6.32 -9.37
CA ARG A 88 12.65 -7.51 -9.94
C ARG A 88 14.06 -7.69 -9.41
N ALA A 89 14.86 -6.63 -9.40
CA ALA A 89 16.24 -6.67 -8.90
C ALA A 89 16.29 -7.04 -7.43
N LEU A 90 15.44 -6.41 -6.62
CA LEU A 90 15.32 -6.73 -5.20
C LEU A 90 14.85 -8.18 -4.98
N ASN A 91 13.78 -8.60 -5.68
CA ASN A 91 13.22 -9.95 -5.55
C ASN A 91 14.26 -11.03 -5.92
N ARG A 92 14.96 -10.88 -7.05
CA ARG A 92 16.00 -11.83 -7.48
C ARG A 92 17.20 -11.85 -6.57
N ALA A 93 17.63 -10.69 -6.05
CA ALA A 93 18.71 -10.62 -5.07
C ALA A 93 18.33 -11.35 -3.78
N TRP A 94 17.14 -11.11 -3.25
CA TRP A 94 16.63 -11.79 -2.05
C TRP A 94 16.44 -13.29 -2.24
N GLN A 95 15.86 -13.74 -3.36
CA GLN A 95 15.69 -15.18 -3.64
C GLN A 95 17.02 -15.94 -3.76
N ALA A 96 18.08 -15.26 -4.18
CA ALA A 96 19.40 -15.88 -4.35
C ALA A 96 20.29 -15.78 -3.11
N SER A 97 19.85 -15.07 -2.07
CA SER A 97 20.62 -14.89 -0.85
C SER A 97 20.52 -16.12 0.05
N ASP A 98 21.65 -16.50 0.63
CA ASP A 98 21.78 -17.56 1.64
C ASP A 98 21.74 -17.02 3.09
N ALA A 99 21.50 -15.71 3.28
CA ALA A 99 21.49 -15.11 4.60
C ALA A 99 20.21 -15.44 5.39
N ALA A 100 20.27 -15.33 6.72
CA ALA A 100 19.11 -15.58 7.58
C ALA A 100 18.07 -14.43 7.53
N VAL A 101 18.55 -13.19 7.40
CA VAL A 101 17.74 -11.98 7.30
C VAL A 101 18.15 -11.19 6.07
N LEU A 102 17.15 -10.78 5.28
CA LEU A 102 17.32 -10.01 4.06
C LEU A 102 16.85 -8.60 4.33
N VAL A 103 17.69 -7.61 4.07
CA VAL A 103 17.39 -6.19 4.24
C VAL A 103 17.37 -5.51 2.88
N TYR A 104 16.49 -4.54 2.74
CA TYR A 104 16.45 -3.57 1.67
C TYR A 104 16.78 -2.20 2.27
N MET A 105 17.72 -1.50 1.64
CA MET A 105 18.07 -0.12 1.90
C MET A 105 18.27 0.65 0.59
N ASP A 106 17.86 1.92 0.55
CA ASP A 106 18.12 2.82 -0.57
C ASP A 106 19.59 3.27 -0.63
N VAL A 107 20.08 3.54 -1.84
CA VAL A 107 21.48 3.95 -2.07
C VAL A 107 21.80 5.34 -1.52
N ASP A 108 20.80 6.22 -1.43
CA ASP A 108 20.95 7.58 -0.91
C ASP A 108 21.23 7.64 0.60
N LEU A 109 21.07 6.51 1.31
CA LEU A 109 21.13 6.42 2.76
C LEU A 109 20.24 7.48 3.45
N SER A 110 19.08 7.76 2.87
CA SER A 110 18.09 8.70 3.43
C SER A 110 17.56 8.25 4.79
N THR A 111 17.70 6.96 5.13
CA THR A 111 17.43 6.41 6.45
C THR A 111 18.72 6.28 7.26
N ASP A 112 18.72 6.77 8.50
CA ASP A 112 19.88 6.61 9.39
C ASP A 112 20.24 5.13 9.61
N LEU A 113 21.50 4.77 9.38
CA LEU A 113 22.05 3.43 9.58
C LEU A 113 21.86 2.93 11.01
N ASN A 114 21.77 3.82 12.00
CA ASN A 114 21.46 3.45 13.39
C ASN A 114 20.10 2.75 13.54
N ALA A 115 19.18 2.92 12.60
CA ALA A 115 17.90 2.22 12.58
C ALA A 115 18.01 0.75 12.13
N LEU A 116 19.16 0.31 11.59
CA LEU A 116 19.35 -1.06 11.10
C LEU A 116 19.25 -2.10 12.20
N LEU A 117 19.90 -1.89 13.35
CA LEU A 117 19.81 -2.80 14.49
C LEU A 117 18.36 -2.94 15.01
N PRO A 118 17.64 -1.83 15.29
CA PRO A 118 16.21 -1.89 15.62
C PRO A 118 15.36 -2.61 14.57
N LEU A 119 15.66 -2.45 13.28
CA LEU A 119 14.93 -3.12 12.18
C LEU A 119 15.13 -4.64 12.20
N VAL A 120 16.36 -5.13 12.38
CA VAL A 120 16.67 -6.57 12.27
C VAL A 120 16.50 -7.34 13.58
N ALA A 121 16.62 -6.68 14.74
CA ALA A 121 16.45 -7.31 16.06
C ALA A 121 15.15 -8.12 16.23
N PRO A 122 13.95 -7.65 15.85
CA PRO A 122 12.72 -8.44 15.98
C PRO A 122 12.72 -9.66 15.04
N LEU A 123 13.48 -9.65 13.95
CA LEU A 123 13.58 -10.77 13.01
C LEU A 123 14.56 -11.83 13.50
N ILE A 124 15.73 -11.40 13.96
CA ILE A 124 16.77 -12.28 14.52
C ILE A 124 16.23 -13.00 15.76
N SER A 125 15.50 -12.29 16.62
CA SER A 125 14.87 -12.87 17.82
C SER A 125 13.62 -13.72 17.52
N GLY A 126 13.14 -13.72 16.27
CA GLY A 126 11.94 -14.46 15.88
C GLY A 126 10.63 -13.87 16.43
N HIS A 127 10.63 -12.63 16.94
CA HIS A 127 9.43 -11.92 17.39
C HIS A 127 8.58 -11.40 16.24
N SER A 128 9.20 -11.12 15.09
CA SER A 128 8.52 -10.70 13.86
C SER A 128 9.03 -11.49 12.66
N ASP A 129 8.23 -11.48 11.61
CA ASP A 129 8.50 -12.20 10.36
C ASP A 129 8.94 -11.22 9.26
N LEU A 130 8.48 -9.97 9.36
CA LEU A 130 8.84 -8.82 8.54
C LEU A 130 9.04 -7.59 9.44
N ALA A 131 9.93 -6.68 9.08
CA ALA A 131 10.07 -5.38 9.71
C ALA A 131 10.16 -4.28 8.66
N ILE A 132 9.59 -3.11 8.95
CA ILE A 132 9.67 -1.94 8.08
C ILE A 132 10.07 -0.70 8.87
N GLY A 133 10.76 0.22 8.21
CA GLY A 133 10.86 1.60 8.65
C GLY A 133 9.52 2.31 8.48
N THR A 134 9.20 3.21 9.41
CA THR A 134 8.06 4.12 9.27
C THR A 134 8.50 5.57 9.46
N ARG A 135 8.19 6.39 8.45
CA ARG A 135 8.36 7.84 8.50
C ARG A 135 7.15 8.53 9.15
N LEU A 136 6.08 7.78 9.42
CA LEU A 136 4.79 8.31 9.86
C LEU A 136 4.53 8.08 11.35
N ALA A 137 5.48 7.48 12.09
CA ALA A 137 5.38 7.40 13.54
C ALA A 137 5.55 8.78 14.18
N GLY A 138 4.85 9.03 15.28
CA GLY A 138 4.91 10.32 15.99
C GLY A 138 6.29 10.67 16.55
N SER A 139 7.19 9.69 16.66
CA SER A 139 8.58 9.85 17.09
C SER A 139 9.57 10.05 15.94
N SER A 140 9.15 9.88 14.68
CA SER A 140 10.01 10.02 13.50
C SER A 140 10.29 11.50 13.22
N ARG A 141 11.55 11.86 12.97
CA ARG A 141 11.92 13.20 12.48
C ARG A 141 12.02 13.17 10.97
N VAL A 142 11.04 13.79 10.32
CA VAL A 142 10.95 13.84 8.86
C VAL A 142 11.01 15.29 8.39
N VAL A 143 12.03 15.63 7.62
CA VAL A 143 12.09 16.91 6.90
C VAL A 143 11.58 16.65 5.49
N ARG A 144 10.45 17.23 5.11
CA ARG A 144 9.79 16.96 3.82
C ARG A 144 8.94 18.12 3.34
N GLY A 145 8.86 18.32 2.02
CA GLY A 145 7.92 19.28 1.42
C GLY A 145 6.45 18.88 1.61
N ALA A 146 5.58 19.85 1.94
CA ALA A 146 4.16 19.62 2.22
C ALA A 146 3.39 18.85 1.12
N LYS A 147 3.76 19.06 -0.16
CA LYS A 147 3.17 18.34 -1.30
C LYS A 147 3.47 16.84 -1.26
N ARG A 148 4.73 16.46 -0.98
CA ARG A 148 5.11 15.04 -0.91
C ARG A 148 4.39 14.39 0.27
N GLU A 149 4.31 15.07 1.43
CA GLU A 149 3.57 14.58 2.61
C GLU A 149 2.10 14.32 2.29
N PHE A 150 1.50 15.31 1.61
CA PHE A 150 0.31 15.22 0.78
C PHE A 150 0.03 13.83 0.20
N ILE A 151 0.87 13.54 -0.79
CA ILE A 151 0.75 12.40 -1.69
C ILE A 151 0.92 11.09 -0.92
N SER A 152 1.92 11.00 -0.05
CA SER A 152 2.22 9.76 0.66
C SER A 152 1.18 9.41 1.72
N ARG A 153 0.64 10.38 2.46
CA ARG A 153 -0.48 10.12 3.37
C ARG A 153 -1.72 9.68 2.61
N SER A 154 -2.01 10.33 1.48
CA SER A 154 -3.15 9.98 0.62
C SER A 154 -2.99 8.57 0.03
N TYR A 155 -1.78 8.19 -0.35
CA TYR A 155 -1.46 6.87 -0.86
C TYR A 155 -1.61 5.78 0.21
N ASN A 156 -1.03 5.97 1.40
CA ASN A 156 -1.18 5.00 2.49
C ASN A 156 -2.65 4.86 2.89
N LEU A 157 -3.41 5.98 2.96
CA LEU A 157 -4.84 5.95 3.21
C LEU A 157 -5.61 5.15 2.12
N LEU A 158 -5.24 5.32 0.85
CA LEU A 158 -5.78 4.56 -0.27
C LEU A 158 -5.56 3.05 -0.08
N LEU A 159 -4.33 2.64 0.28
CA LEU A 159 -3.99 1.23 0.52
C LEU A 159 -4.78 0.65 1.69
N ARG A 160 -4.80 1.34 2.84
CA ARG A 160 -5.57 0.89 4.02
C ARG A 160 -7.05 0.73 3.70
N GLY A 161 -7.62 1.61 2.88
CA GLY A 161 -9.02 1.51 2.48
C GLY A 161 -9.31 0.41 1.46
N THR A 162 -8.45 0.25 0.45
CA THR A 162 -8.72 -0.64 -0.70
C THR A 162 -8.23 -2.08 -0.48
N LEU A 163 -7.05 -2.25 0.12
CA LEU A 163 -6.42 -3.54 0.34
C LEU A 163 -6.58 -4.04 1.79
N ALA A 164 -7.13 -3.21 2.68
CA ALA A 164 -7.32 -3.48 4.10
C ALA A 164 -6.01 -3.86 4.80
N THR A 165 -4.96 -3.09 4.52
CA THR A 165 -3.68 -3.19 5.22
C THR A 165 -3.67 -2.29 6.46
N HIS A 166 -2.99 -2.72 7.52
CA HIS A 166 -2.74 -1.96 8.74
C HIS A 166 -1.37 -1.29 8.75
N VAL A 167 -0.51 -1.59 7.77
CA VAL A 167 0.83 -1.03 7.66
C VAL A 167 0.79 0.50 7.60
N SER A 168 1.65 1.15 8.38
CA SER A 168 1.63 2.60 8.48
C SER A 168 2.21 3.31 7.26
N ASP A 169 3.36 2.84 6.76
CA ASP A 169 4.13 3.41 5.66
C ASP A 169 4.64 2.32 4.71
N ALA A 170 3.86 1.99 3.68
CA ALA A 170 4.25 0.95 2.72
C ALA A 170 5.43 1.37 1.81
N GLN A 171 5.64 2.68 1.65
CA GLN A 171 6.58 3.26 0.68
C GLN A 171 7.96 3.54 1.28
N CYS A 172 8.22 3.19 2.54
CA CYS A 172 9.53 3.41 3.14
C CYS A 172 10.55 2.42 2.53
N GLY A 173 11.63 2.92 1.92
CA GLY A 173 12.66 2.09 1.28
C GLY A 173 13.59 1.35 2.24
N PHE A 174 13.12 1.10 3.46
CA PHE A 174 13.87 0.44 4.52
C PHE A 174 13.04 -0.70 5.10
N LYS A 175 13.37 -1.93 4.71
CA LYS A 175 12.58 -3.13 5.07
C LYS A 175 13.49 -4.31 5.32
N ALA A 176 13.03 -5.24 6.15
CA ALA A 176 13.73 -6.47 6.44
C ALA A 176 12.75 -7.64 6.51
N ILE A 177 13.19 -8.82 6.06
CA ILE A 177 12.40 -10.05 6.05
C ILE A 177 13.27 -11.24 6.46
N ARG A 178 12.70 -12.19 7.19
CA ARG A 178 13.38 -13.47 7.45
C ARG A 178 13.43 -14.29 6.16
N ALA A 179 14.56 -14.93 5.85
CA ALA A 179 14.75 -15.60 4.57
C ALA A 179 13.79 -16.78 4.34
N ASP A 180 13.41 -17.51 5.39
CA ASP A 180 12.41 -18.59 5.32
C ASP A 180 11.01 -18.07 4.96
N VAL A 181 10.68 -16.85 5.38
CA VAL A 181 9.43 -16.15 5.05
C VAL A 181 9.51 -15.59 3.62
N ALA A 182 10.64 -14.97 3.26
CA ALA A 182 10.88 -14.42 1.94
C ALA A 182 10.77 -15.50 0.85
N ALA A 183 11.35 -16.69 1.07
CA ALA A 183 11.30 -17.81 0.14
C ALA A 183 9.87 -18.24 -0.23
N ARG A 184 8.89 -17.96 0.64
CA ARG A 184 7.49 -18.31 0.43
C ARG A 184 6.66 -17.16 -0.12
N LEU A 185 6.99 -15.92 0.25
CA LEU A 185 6.28 -14.72 -0.20
C LEU A 185 6.73 -14.23 -1.56
N LEU A 186 8.04 -14.18 -1.83
CA LEU A 186 8.59 -13.58 -3.05
C LEU A 186 8.11 -14.21 -4.34
N PRO A 187 7.87 -15.54 -4.43
CA PRO A 187 7.27 -16.15 -5.62
C PRO A 187 5.82 -15.70 -5.89
N LEU A 188 5.12 -15.14 -4.90
CA LEU A 188 3.75 -14.65 -5.04
C LEU A 188 3.68 -13.16 -5.43
N VAL A 189 4.80 -12.43 -5.34
CA VAL A 189 4.86 -11.02 -5.72
C VAL A 189 5.04 -10.95 -7.23
N GLU A 190 4.09 -10.30 -7.91
CA GLU A 190 4.07 -10.21 -9.38
C GLU A 190 4.63 -8.89 -9.88
N ASP A 191 4.58 -7.84 -9.06
CA ASP A 191 5.09 -6.54 -9.44
C ASP A 191 6.61 -6.55 -9.51
N THR A 192 7.14 -6.14 -10.66
CA THR A 192 8.58 -5.98 -10.87
C THR A 192 9.03 -4.54 -10.66
N GLY A 193 8.12 -3.61 -10.40
CA GLY A 193 8.37 -2.18 -10.35
C GLY A 193 8.29 -1.61 -8.93
N TRP A 194 7.78 -0.38 -8.82
CA TRP A 194 7.68 0.34 -7.55
C TRP A 194 6.63 -0.23 -6.60
N PHE A 195 5.59 -0.89 -7.12
CA PHE A 195 4.51 -1.45 -6.32
C PHE A 195 4.89 -2.77 -5.61
N PHE A 196 6.07 -3.32 -5.92
CA PHE A 196 6.63 -4.51 -5.27
C PHE A 196 6.55 -4.47 -3.74
N ASP A 197 6.97 -3.36 -3.12
CA ASP A 197 6.95 -3.20 -1.67
C ASP A 197 5.54 -3.29 -1.08
N THR A 198 4.61 -2.59 -1.71
CA THR A 198 3.20 -2.60 -1.31
C THR A 198 2.60 -3.99 -1.47
N GLU A 199 2.85 -4.66 -2.58
CA GLU A 199 2.34 -6.01 -2.83
C GLU A 199 2.91 -7.02 -1.81
N LEU A 200 4.21 -6.96 -1.55
CA LEU A 200 4.87 -7.78 -0.52
C LEU A 200 4.22 -7.59 0.85
N LEU A 201 4.03 -6.34 1.28
CA LEU A 201 3.44 -6.02 2.58
C LEU A 201 1.99 -6.49 2.72
N VAL A 202 1.20 -6.26 1.67
CA VAL A 202 -0.20 -6.68 1.67
C VAL A 202 -0.29 -8.21 1.65
N LEU A 203 0.57 -8.91 0.90
CA LEU A 203 0.63 -10.37 0.94
C LEU A 203 1.07 -10.89 2.31
N ALA A 204 2.10 -10.29 2.91
CA ALA A 204 2.61 -10.64 4.24
C ALA A 204 1.51 -10.54 5.31
N GLU A 205 0.83 -9.40 5.36
CA GLU A 205 -0.23 -9.17 6.33
C GLU A 205 -1.44 -10.08 6.09
N ARG A 206 -1.84 -10.26 4.83
CA ARG A 206 -2.92 -11.19 4.50
C ARG A 206 -2.52 -12.62 4.85
N ALA A 207 -1.25 -12.99 4.74
CA ALA A 207 -0.73 -14.28 5.18
C ALA A 207 -0.61 -14.40 6.71
N GLY A 208 -1.01 -13.39 7.48
CA GLY A 208 -1.02 -13.41 8.95
C GLY A 208 0.35 -13.21 9.59
N LEU A 209 1.32 -12.65 8.85
CA LEU A 209 2.66 -12.42 9.35
C LEU A 209 2.72 -11.29 10.37
N ARG A 210 3.64 -11.42 11.34
CA ARG A 210 3.94 -10.35 12.29
C ARG A 210 4.87 -9.33 11.64
N ILE A 211 4.35 -8.12 11.43
CA ILE A 211 5.09 -7.00 10.86
C ILE A 211 5.47 -6.05 12.00
N ALA A 212 6.77 -5.85 12.23
CA ALA A 212 7.26 -4.80 13.12
C ALA A 212 7.40 -3.48 12.36
N GLU A 213 7.04 -2.37 12.99
CA GLU A 213 7.28 -1.03 12.46
C GLU A 213 8.29 -0.30 13.34
N VAL A 214 9.36 0.17 12.72
CA VAL A 214 10.46 0.86 13.39
C VAL A 214 10.45 2.32 12.97
N PRO A 215 10.27 3.28 13.90
CA PRO A 215 10.38 4.70 13.58
C PRO A 215 11.76 5.00 12.99
N VAL A 216 11.77 5.68 11.84
CA VAL A 216 13.01 6.11 11.19
C VAL A 216 13.03 7.62 11.00
N ASP A 217 14.20 8.20 11.25
CA ASP A 217 14.49 9.57 10.87
C ASP A 217 14.84 9.60 9.38
N TRP A 218 14.26 10.57 8.67
CA TRP A 218 14.36 10.64 7.21
C TRP A 218 14.50 12.09 6.75
N VAL A 219 15.45 12.31 5.85
CA VAL A 219 15.71 13.62 5.25
C VAL A 219 15.42 13.52 3.75
N ASP A 220 14.59 14.45 3.24
CA ASP A 220 14.23 14.50 1.82
C ASP A 220 15.47 14.72 0.94
N ASP A 221 15.72 13.81 -0.01
CA ASP A 221 16.64 14.09 -1.09
C ASP A 221 16.00 15.08 -2.08
N PRO A 222 16.62 16.26 -2.32
CA PRO A 222 16.15 17.21 -3.31
C PRO A 222 16.12 16.66 -4.76
N ASP A 223 16.92 15.65 -5.13
CA ASP A 223 17.04 15.16 -6.52
C ASP A 223 16.21 13.90 -6.82
N SER A 224 14.91 13.92 -6.51
CA SER A 224 14.04 12.77 -6.82
C SER A 224 13.74 12.66 -8.32
N ARG A 225 14.37 11.68 -8.98
CA ARG A 225 14.15 11.32 -10.39
C ARG A 225 12.84 10.55 -10.65
N VAL A 226 12.01 10.34 -9.62
CA VAL A 226 10.79 9.52 -9.73
C VAL A 226 9.69 10.26 -10.48
N HIS A 227 9.27 9.70 -11.61
CA HIS A 227 8.10 10.16 -12.34
C HIS A 227 6.79 9.82 -11.58
N ILE A 228 6.25 10.82 -10.87
CA ILE A 228 5.09 10.67 -9.98
C ILE A 228 3.86 10.09 -10.69
N VAL A 229 3.57 10.54 -11.93
CA VAL A 229 2.34 10.17 -12.64
C VAL A 229 2.37 8.72 -13.14
N SER A 230 3.49 8.27 -13.70
CA SER A 230 3.62 6.88 -14.15
C SER A 230 3.59 5.91 -12.97
N THR A 231 4.25 6.28 -11.87
CA THR A 231 4.24 5.51 -10.62
C THR A 231 2.82 5.38 -10.06
N ALA A 232 2.08 6.48 -9.96
CA ALA A 232 0.70 6.46 -9.47
C ALA A 232 -0.24 5.59 -10.34
N LYS A 233 -0.06 5.59 -11.67
CA LYS A 233 -0.82 4.71 -12.58
C LYS A 233 -0.47 3.24 -12.38
N ALA A 234 0.82 2.92 -12.24
CA ALA A 234 1.29 1.57 -11.99
C ALA A 234 0.76 1.06 -10.64
N ASP A 235 0.83 1.88 -9.59
CA ASP A 235 0.31 1.54 -8.27
C ASP A 235 -1.20 1.25 -8.30
N LEU A 236 -1.99 2.08 -8.99
CA LEU A 236 -3.43 1.85 -9.11
C LEU A 236 -3.74 0.54 -9.85
N ALA A 237 -2.97 0.24 -10.91
CA ALA A 237 -3.07 -1.03 -11.61
C ALA A 237 -2.71 -2.21 -10.70
N GLY A 238 -1.66 -2.08 -9.87
CA GLY A 238 -1.27 -3.03 -8.85
C GLY A 238 -2.37 -3.28 -7.80
N ILE A 239 -2.99 -2.22 -7.27
CA ILE A 239 -4.12 -2.31 -6.34
C ILE A 239 -5.28 -3.10 -6.97
N VAL A 240 -5.63 -2.81 -8.22
CA VAL A 240 -6.71 -3.52 -8.94
C VAL A 240 -6.34 -4.99 -9.16
N ARG A 241 -5.10 -5.28 -9.53
CA ARG A 241 -4.58 -6.65 -9.71
C ARG A 241 -4.70 -7.45 -8.42
N MET A 242 -4.21 -6.92 -7.31
CA MET A 242 -4.30 -7.54 -5.99
C MET A 242 -5.75 -7.76 -5.54
N TRP A 243 -6.60 -6.75 -5.69
CA TRP A 243 -8.01 -6.86 -5.34
C TRP A 243 -8.72 -7.97 -6.13
N ARG A 244 -8.44 -8.09 -7.43
CA ARG A 244 -8.92 -9.21 -8.26
C ARG A 244 -8.39 -10.54 -7.74
N ALA A 245 -7.08 -10.64 -7.50
CA ALA A 245 -6.45 -11.88 -7.02
C ALA A 245 -7.04 -12.38 -5.69
N PHE A 246 -7.36 -11.47 -4.76
CA PHE A 246 -8.04 -11.82 -3.51
C PHE A 246 -9.50 -12.23 -3.71
N THR A 247 -10.23 -11.53 -4.57
CA THR A 247 -11.67 -11.81 -4.80
C THR A 247 -11.91 -13.07 -5.62
N THR A 248 -10.96 -13.47 -6.46
CA THR A 248 -11.02 -14.71 -7.25
C THR A 248 -10.41 -15.92 -6.54
N GLY A 249 -9.75 -15.72 -5.39
CA GLY A 249 -9.08 -16.80 -4.66
C GLY A 249 -7.83 -17.36 -5.35
N ARG A 250 -7.21 -16.58 -6.25
CA ARG A 250 -6.03 -17.03 -7.03
C ARG A 250 -4.78 -17.19 -6.16
N LEU A 251 -4.69 -16.45 -5.05
CA LEU A 251 -3.53 -16.47 -4.16
C LEU A 251 -3.71 -17.56 -3.08
N PRO A 252 -2.73 -18.48 -2.92
CA PRO A 252 -2.80 -19.60 -1.96
C PRO A 252 -2.47 -19.16 -0.51
N LEU A 253 -3.12 -18.09 -0.04
CA LEU A 253 -2.81 -17.50 1.27
C LEU A 253 -3.22 -18.40 2.43
N ALA A 254 -4.23 -19.25 2.24
CA ALA A 254 -4.64 -20.22 3.27
C ALA A 254 -3.55 -21.28 3.49
N ASP A 255 -2.97 -21.80 2.40
CA ASP A 255 -1.87 -22.76 2.46
C ASP A 255 -0.63 -22.13 3.08
N LEU A 256 -0.32 -20.88 2.67
CA LEU A 256 0.80 -20.13 3.24
C LEU A 256 0.64 -19.93 4.77
N ARG A 257 -0.57 -19.55 5.23
CA ARG A 257 -0.89 -19.43 6.67
C ARG A 257 -0.69 -20.76 7.39
N ALA A 258 -1.20 -21.85 6.82
CA ALA A 258 -1.09 -23.19 7.41
C ALA A 258 0.38 -23.64 7.52
N GLN A 259 1.19 -23.39 6.49
CA GLN A 259 2.60 -23.77 6.48
C GLN A 259 3.47 -22.91 7.41
N ILE A 260 3.07 -21.67 7.70
CA ILE A 260 3.75 -20.79 8.66
C ILE A 260 3.27 -21.06 10.10
N GLY A 261 2.18 -21.84 10.26
CA GLY A 261 1.71 -22.37 11.53
C GLY A 261 1.09 -21.33 12.46
N ARG A 262 0.66 -20.18 11.92
CA ARG A 262 0.19 -19.04 12.72
C ARG A 262 -1.09 -18.46 12.12
N GLY A 263 -2.16 -18.44 12.93
CA GLY A 263 -3.44 -17.82 12.58
C GLY A 263 -3.36 -16.30 12.65
N PRO A 264 -4.30 -15.58 12.02
CA PRO A 264 -4.32 -14.12 12.03
C PRO A 264 -4.38 -13.58 13.46
N LEU A 265 -3.57 -12.55 13.75
CA LEU A 265 -3.80 -11.69 14.90
C LEU A 265 -5.16 -11.03 14.67
N VAL A 266 -6.13 -11.46 15.47
CA VAL A 266 -7.52 -11.01 15.56
C VAL A 266 -7.69 -9.53 15.19
N GLU A 267 -8.67 -9.22 14.33
CA GLU A 267 -9.19 -7.86 14.14
C GLU A 267 -9.61 -7.31 15.51
N PRO A 268 -9.04 -6.21 16.03
CA PRO A 268 -9.62 -5.54 17.17
C PRO A 268 -10.89 -4.84 16.70
N ASP A 269 -12.02 -5.52 16.85
CA ASP A 269 -13.33 -4.85 16.85
C ASP A 269 -13.39 -4.05 18.16
N LEU A 270 -12.96 -2.78 18.09
CA LEU A 270 -13.12 -1.84 19.19
C LEU A 270 -14.59 -1.42 19.21
N ASP A 271 -15.35 -1.99 20.15
CA ASP A 271 -16.73 -1.63 20.42
C ASP A 271 -16.92 -0.10 20.44
N GLY A 272 -17.77 0.40 19.55
CA GLY A 272 -18.20 1.80 19.51
C GLY A 272 -17.48 2.71 18.50
N VAL A 273 -16.41 2.26 17.83
CA VAL A 273 -15.83 2.97 16.66
C VAL A 273 -16.15 2.16 15.41
N PRO A 274 -17.03 2.61 14.50
CA PRO A 274 -17.36 1.83 13.31
C PRO A 274 -16.13 1.65 12.43
N ALA A 275 -15.52 0.46 12.49
CA ALA A 275 -14.44 0.04 11.63
C ALA A 275 -14.82 0.31 10.17
N GLY A 276 -13.94 1.00 9.45
CA GLY A 276 -14.10 1.25 8.02
C GLY A 276 -14.77 2.56 7.60
N LEU A 277 -14.92 3.59 8.43
CA LEU A 277 -15.34 4.92 7.91
C LEU A 277 -14.33 5.50 6.91
N LEU A 278 -13.05 5.52 7.28
CA LEU A 278 -11.97 5.93 6.37
C LEU A 278 -11.88 5.00 5.16
N GLY A 279 -11.97 3.69 5.37
CA GLY A 279 -11.94 2.72 4.27
C GLY A 279 -13.13 2.84 3.31
N GLN A 280 -14.33 3.10 3.82
CA GLN A 280 -15.52 3.40 3.01
C GLN A 280 -15.35 4.72 2.26
N LEU A 281 -14.84 5.77 2.91
CA LEU A 281 -14.62 7.07 2.27
C LEU A 281 -13.61 6.96 1.13
N VAL A 282 -12.54 6.19 1.32
CA VAL A 282 -11.55 5.87 0.27
C VAL A 282 -12.18 5.10 -0.88
N ARG A 283 -12.89 3.99 -0.61
CA ARG A 283 -13.57 3.20 -1.67
C ARG A 283 -14.59 4.06 -2.41
N PHE A 284 -15.33 4.90 -1.70
CA PHE A 284 -16.26 5.86 -2.27
C PHE A 284 -15.56 6.86 -3.20
N ALA A 285 -14.44 7.44 -2.76
CA ALA A 285 -13.64 8.36 -3.56
C ALA A 285 -13.08 7.69 -4.82
N VAL A 286 -12.52 6.48 -4.70
CA VAL A 286 -12.02 5.69 -5.84
C VAL A 286 -13.13 5.40 -6.84
N ILE A 287 -14.29 4.95 -6.37
CA ILE A 287 -15.46 4.71 -7.24
C ILE A 287 -15.91 6.01 -7.89
N GLY A 288 -15.85 7.13 -7.17
CA GLY A 288 -16.09 8.47 -7.70
C GLY A 288 -15.18 8.79 -8.89
N VAL A 289 -13.86 8.66 -8.72
CA VAL A 289 -12.87 8.90 -9.78
C VAL A 289 -13.10 8.00 -10.99
N VAL A 290 -13.27 6.69 -10.76
CA VAL A 290 -13.55 5.72 -11.83
C VAL A 290 -14.85 6.06 -12.56
N SER A 291 -15.89 6.49 -11.84
CA SER A 291 -17.16 6.88 -12.44
C SER A 291 -17.03 8.15 -13.27
N THR A 292 -16.23 9.12 -12.84
CA THR A 292 -15.94 10.35 -13.61
C THR A 292 -15.20 10.02 -14.91
N LEU A 293 -14.20 9.14 -14.86
CA LEU A 293 -13.49 8.69 -16.06
C LEU A 293 -14.41 7.93 -17.02
N ALA A 294 -15.25 7.04 -16.49
CA ALA A 294 -16.26 6.34 -17.28
C ALA A 294 -17.27 7.31 -17.92
N TYR A 295 -17.68 8.35 -17.20
CA TYR A 295 -18.56 9.40 -17.71
C TYR A 295 -17.91 10.14 -18.89
N LEU A 296 -16.64 10.55 -18.76
CA LEU A 296 -15.92 11.24 -19.83
C LEU A 296 -15.80 10.35 -21.08
N ALA A 297 -15.44 9.08 -20.90
CA ALA A 297 -15.33 8.13 -22.00
C ALA A 297 -16.69 7.90 -22.70
N LEU A 298 -17.77 7.72 -21.92
CA LEU A 298 -19.13 7.58 -22.44
C LEU A 298 -19.59 8.84 -23.17
N PHE A 299 -19.32 10.02 -22.61
CA PHE A 299 -19.67 11.29 -23.24
C PHE A 299 -18.98 11.43 -24.60
N VAL A 300 -17.65 11.25 -24.66
CA VAL A 300 -16.89 11.34 -25.92
C VAL A 300 -17.41 10.32 -26.94
N GLY A 301 -17.67 9.08 -26.51
CA GLY A 301 -18.24 8.05 -27.39
C GLY A 301 -19.64 8.42 -27.92
N LEU A 302 -20.53 8.88 -27.04
CA LEU A 302 -21.89 9.27 -27.39
C LEU A 302 -21.94 10.55 -28.23
N ARG A 303 -20.92 11.42 -28.15
CA ARG A 303 -20.82 12.63 -28.99
C ARG A 303 -20.71 12.32 -30.49
N HIS A 304 -20.36 11.09 -30.87
CA HIS A 304 -20.38 10.67 -32.27
C HIS A 304 -21.79 10.45 -32.82
N THR A 305 -22.78 10.17 -31.97
CA THR A 305 -24.15 9.81 -32.38
C THR A 305 -25.23 10.73 -31.83
N PHE A 306 -24.98 11.40 -30.71
CA PHE A 306 -25.93 12.27 -30.00
C PHE A 306 -25.45 13.72 -29.95
N GLU A 307 -26.41 14.64 -29.91
CA GLU A 307 -26.17 16.05 -29.58
C GLU A 307 -25.53 16.22 -28.19
N PRO A 308 -24.80 17.31 -27.91
CA PRO A 308 -24.03 17.47 -26.67
C PRO A 308 -24.88 17.27 -25.41
N GLN A 309 -26.10 17.79 -25.40
CA GLN A 309 -26.99 17.71 -24.25
C GLN A 309 -27.53 16.29 -24.04
N ALA A 310 -27.93 15.61 -25.11
CA ALA A 310 -28.39 14.22 -25.05
C ALA A 310 -27.26 13.27 -24.65
N ALA A 311 -26.05 13.44 -25.22
CA ALA A 311 -24.86 12.68 -24.85
C ALA A 311 -24.51 12.85 -23.36
N ASN A 312 -24.55 14.09 -22.85
CA ASN A 312 -24.31 14.40 -21.46
C ASN A 312 -25.34 13.73 -20.53
N LEU A 313 -26.63 13.85 -20.84
CA LEU A 313 -27.71 13.29 -20.04
C LEU A 313 -27.59 11.77 -19.93
N VAL A 314 -27.36 11.09 -21.05
CA VAL A 314 -27.21 9.63 -21.09
C VAL A 314 -25.96 9.19 -20.33
N ALA A 315 -24.82 9.85 -20.55
CA ALA A 315 -23.58 9.53 -19.84
C ALA A 315 -23.72 9.71 -18.31
N LEU A 316 -24.35 10.80 -17.86
CA LEU A 316 -24.64 11.04 -16.45
C LEU A 316 -25.59 9.99 -15.85
N ALA A 317 -26.67 9.63 -16.56
CA ALA A 317 -27.63 8.64 -16.07
C ALA A 317 -27.00 7.25 -15.92
N VAL A 318 -26.28 6.78 -16.94
CA VAL A 318 -25.61 5.48 -16.93
C VAL A 318 -24.57 5.41 -15.82
N THR A 319 -23.74 6.45 -15.69
CA THR A 319 -22.70 6.48 -14.64
C THR A 319 -23.27 6.64 -13.24
N ALA A 320 -24.39 7.36 -13.04
CA ALA A 320 -25.05 7.44 -11.73
C ALA A 320 -25.57 6.09 -11.25
N VAL A 321 -26.19 5.31 -12.14
CA VAL A 321 -26.67 3.94 -11.84
C VAL A 321 -25.51 2.99 -11.54
N ALA A 322 -24.45 3.04 -12.36
CA ALA A 322 -23.25 2.23 -12.16
C ALA A 322 -22.51 2.59 -10.86
N ASN A 323 -22.36 3.89 -10.56
CA ASN A 323 -21.74 4.39 -9.34
C ASN A 323 -22.50 3.91 -8.09
N THR A 324 -23.82 3.99 -8.10
CA THR A 324 -24.67 3.52 -7.00
C THR A 324 -24.55 2.01 -6.80
N ALA A 325 -24.55 1.24 -7.88
CA ALA A 325 -24.34 -0.22 -7.82
C ALA A 325 -22.95 -0.60 -7.29
N ALA A 326 -21.90 0.10 -7.76
CA ALA A 326 -20.54 -0.11 -7.33
C ALA A 326 -20.38 0.21 -5.84
N ASN A 327 -20.89 1.36 -5.39
CA ASN A 327 -20.86 1.74 -3.97
C ASN A 327 -21.62 0.74 -3.09
N ARG A 328 -22.80 0.29 -3.52
CA ARG A 328 -23.58 -0.74 -2.81
C ARG A 328 -22.75 -2.01 -2.57
N ARG A 329 -22.05 -2.49 -3.60
CA ARG A 329 -21.34 -3.78 -3.57
C ARG A 329 -19.94 -3.69 -2.94
N ILE A 330 -19.21 -2.62 -3.21
CA ILE A 330 -17.78 -2.46 -2.88
C ILE A 330 -17.59 -1.60 -1.63
N THR A 331 -18.23 -0.42 -1.58
CA THR A 331 -18.07 0.50 -0.44
C THR A 331 -18.83 -0.02 0.78
N PHE A 332 -20.10 -0.38 0.61
CA PHE A 332 -20.99 -0.73 1.72
C PHE A 332 -21.24 -2.24 1.87
N GLY A 333 -20.67 -3.07 1.01
CA GLY A 333 -20.67 -4.54 1.16
C GLY A 333 -22.03 -5.24 1.02
N ILE A 334 -23.07 -4.54 0.56
CA ILE A 334 -24.43 -5.09 0.44
C ILE A 334 -24.53 -5.94 -0.83
N ARG A 335 -24.66 -7.26 -0.64
CA ARG A 335 -24.79 -8.27 -1.71
C ARG A 335 -26.22 -8.82 -1.76
N GLY A 336 -26.72 -9.15 -2.96
CA GLY A 336 -28.08 -9.68 -3.18
C GLY A 336 -29.05 -8.69 -3.86
N ARG A 337 -30.23 -9.17 -4.26
CA ARG A 337 -31.27 -8.39 -4.98
C ARG A 337 -32.20 -7.57 -4.07
N GLY A 338 -32.28 -7.90 -2.79
CA GLY A 338 -33.12 -7.18 -1.82
C GLY A 338 -32.77 -5.69 -1.73
N GLY A 339 -33.77 -4.82 -1.84
CA GLY A 339 -33.62 -3.36 -1.74
C GLY A 339 -32.79 -2.70 -2.86
N ALA A 340 -32.42 -3.43 -3.93
CA ALA A 340 -31.59 -2.89 -5.00
C ALA A 340 -32.30 -1.78 -5.79
N ALA A 341 -33.60 -1.94 -6.09
CA ALA A 341 -34.39 -0.92 -6.77
C ALA A 341 -34.51 0.35 -5.92
N THR A 342 -34.78 0.19 -4.62
CA THR A 342 -34.83 1.30 -3.66
C THR A 342 -33.49 2.03 -3.57
N ALA A 343 -32.39 1.28 -3.47
CA ALA A 343 -31.04 1.86 -3.45
C ALA A 343 -30.71 2.63 -4.74
N GLN A 344 -31.14 2.14 -5.91
CA GLN A 344 -30.96 2.84 -7.18
C GLN A 344 -31.78 4.13 -7.24
N PHE A 345 -33.05 4.08 -6.82
CA PHE A 345 -33.89 5.27 -6.75
C PHE A 345 -33.33 6.33 -5.80
N GLN A 346 -32.93 5.92 -4.60
CA GLN A 346 -32.28 6.80 -3.62
C GLN A 346 -30.93 7.33 -4.13
N GLY A 347 -30.14 6.50 -4.83
CA GLY A 347 -28.90 6.91 -5.47
C GLY A 347 -29.11 7.98 -6.55
N LEU A 348 -30.16 7.87 -7.35
CA LEU A 348 -30.56 8.89 -8.33
C LEU A 348 -30.98 10.20 -7.65
N LEU A 349 -31.71 10.13 -6.53
CA LEU A 349 -32.05 11.33 -5.73
C LEU A 349 -30.79 12.02 -5.18
N VAL A 350 -29.85 11.24 -4.64
CA VAL A 350 -28.55 11.72 -4.14
C VAL A 350 -27.72 12.33 -5.27
N PHE A 351 -27.78 11.75 -6.47
CA PHE A 351 -27.13 12.28 -7.66
C PHE A 351 -27.73 13.64 -8.07
N ALA A 352 -29.07 13.71 -8.18
CA ALA A 352 -29.81 14.93 -8.54
C ALA A 352 -29.58 16.07 -7.55
N LEU A 353 -29.57 15.78 -6.24
CA LEU A 353 -29.24 16.75 -5.20
C LEU A 353 -27.82 17.30 -5.37
N GLY A 354 -26.85 16.42 -5.69
CA GLY A 354 -25.48 16.84 -5.96
C GLY A 354 -25.38 17.74 -7.20
N LEU A 355 -26.10 17.41 -8.28
CA LEU A 355 -26.16 18.27 -9.47
C LEU A 355 -26.77 19.63 -9.16
N ALA A 356 -27.90 19.66 -8.47
CA ALA A 356 -28.57 20.89 -8.06
C ALA A 356 -27.66 21.77 -7.20
N LEU A 357 -26.88 21.18 -6.29
CA LEU A 357 -25.89 21.90 -5.49
C LEU A 357 -24.82 22.52 -6.38
N THR A 358 -24.19 21.75 -7.27
CA THR A 358 -23.11 22.26 -8.14
C THR A 358 -23.59 23.31 -9.14
N SER A 359 -24.73 23.09 -9.79
CA SER A 359 -25.32 24.04 -10.74
C SER A 359 -25.85 25.28 -10.02
N GLY A 360 -26.44 25.10 -8.83
CA GLY A 360 -26.93 26.17 -7.98
C GLY A 360 -25.81 27.09 -7.48
N THR A 361 -24.63 26.55 -7.13
CA THR A 361 -23.48 27.37 -6.73
C THR A 361 -22.98 28.26 -7.88
N LEU A 362 -22.90 27.73 -9.11
CA LEU A 362 -22.54 28.52 -10.29
C LEU A 362 -23.59 29.60 -10.60
N ALA A 363 -24.88 29.25 -10.53
CA ALA A 363 -25.96 30.22 -10.72
C ALA A 363 -25.93 31.34 -9.66
N ALA A 364 -25.69 30.99 -8.39
CA ALA A 364 -25.56 31.96 -7.31
C ALA A 364 -24.34 32.87 -7.48
N LEU A 365 -23.19 32.32 -7.91
CA LEU A 365 -22.01 33.11 -8.22
C LEU A 365 -22.28 34.10 -9.35
N ASN A 366 -22.94 33.67 -10.42
CA ASN A 366 -23.29 34.53 -11.55
C ASN A 366 -24.29 35.65 -11.17
N VAL A 367 -25.14 35.44 -10.17
CA VAL A 367 -26.03 36.49 -9.63
C VAL A 367 -25.27 37.46 -8.72
N TRP A 368 -24.33 36.96 -7.92
CA TRP A 368 -23.57 37.78 -6.97
C TRP A 368 -22.50 38.61 -7.69
N ASP A 369 -21.70 37.98 -8.55
CA ASP A 369 -20.62 38.60 -9.30
C ASP A 369 -20.58 38.05 -10.73
N PRO A 370 -21.33 38.66 -11.67
CA PRO A 370 -21.35 38.28 -13.09
C PRO A 370 -19.99 38.40 -13.79
N HIS A 371 -19.03 39.11 -13.19
CA HIS A 371 -17.70 39.34 -13.74
C HIS A 371 -16.60 38.66 -12.92
N ALA A 372 -16.96 37.66 -12.11
CA ALA A 372 -16.04 36.90 -11.30
C ALA A 372 -14.84 36.40 -12.15
N PRO A 373 -13.59 36.64 -11.69
CA PRO A 373 -12.42 36.09 -12.34
C PRO A 373 -12.51 34.56 -12.45
N ARG A 374 -11.98 33.99 -13.54
CA ARG A 374 -12.00 32.52 -13.78
C ARG A 374 -11.47 31.70 -12.61
N LEU A 375 -10.48 32.22 -11.87
CA LEU A 375 -9.94 31.55 -10.68
C LEU A 375 -10.97 31.45 -9.54
N THR A 376 -11.80 32.47 -9.36
CA THR A 376 -12.88 32.48 -8.37
C THR A 376 -13.98 31.49 -8.75
N GLU A 377 -14.38 31.47 -10.02
CA GLU A 377 -15.34 30.50 -10.54
C GLU A 377 -14.86 29.05 -10.35
N LEU A 378 -13.59 28.78 -10.67
CA LEU A 378 -12.96 27.48 -10.44
C LEU A 378 -12.92 27.12 -8.94
N ALA A 379 -12.58 28.06 -8.06
CA ALA A 379 -12.53 27.81 -6.61
C ALA A 379 -13.91 27.46 -6.03
N PHE A 380 -14.96 28.18 -6.44
CA PHE A 380 -16.34 27.88 -6.07
C PHE A 380 -16.78 26.52 -6.61
N LEU A 381 -16.46 26.22 -7.86
CA LEU A 381 -16.79 24.93 -8.47
C LEU A 381 -16.10 23.77 -7.77
N VAL A 382 -14.82 23.88 -7.44
CA VAL A 382 -14.07 22.85 -6.69
C VAL A 382 -14.68 22.66 -5.29
N SER A 383 -15.00 23.75 -4.60
CA SER A 383 -15.60 23.72 -3.26
C SER A 383 -16.99 23.07 -3.27
N ALA A 384 -17.83 23.44 -4.24
CA ALA A 384 -19.16 22.86 -4.43
C ALA A 384 -19.10 21.37 -4.77
N ASN A 385 -18.16 20.95 -5.63
CA ASN A 385 -17.96 19.54 -5.94
C ASN A 385 -17.47 18.74 -4.73
N LEU A 386 -16.59 19.30 -3.89
CA LEU A 386 -16.14 18.65 -2.66
C LEU A 386 -17.30 18.52 -1.67
N ALA A 387 -18.07 19.58 -1.45
CA ALA A 387 -19.25 19.57 -0.59
C ALA A 387 -20.32 18.57 -1.09
N ALA A 388 -20.58 18.55 -2.39
CA ALA A 388 -21.49 17.58 -3.01
C ALA A 388 -21.01 16.14 -2.79
N THR A 389 -19.70 15.89 -2.92
CA THR A 389 -19.11 14.56 -2.72
C THR A 389 -19.25 14.10 -1.27
N LEU A 390 -18.97 14.99 -0.31
CA LEU A 390 -19.15 14.70 1.12
C LEU A 390 -20.62 14.44 1.47
N LEU A 391 -21.53 15.28 0.98
CA LEU A 391 -22.98 15.09 1.17
C LEU A 391 -23.45 13.76 0.59
N ARG A 392 -23.01 13.40 -0.62
CA ARG A 392 -23.32 12.11 -1.24
C ARG A 392 -22.84 10.95 -0.38
N PHE A 393 -21.61 11.01 0.13
CA PHE A 393 -21.09 9.98 1.03
C PHE A 393 -21.93 9.84 2.31
N VAL A 394 -22.26 10.96 2.96
CA VAL A 394 -23.08 10.97 4.17
C VAL A 394 -24.47 10.40 3.91
N LEU A 395 -25.13 10.80 2.81
CA LEU A 395 -26.45 10.26 2.45
C LEU A 395 -26.39 8.78 2.12
N PHE A 396 -25.37 8.34 1.38
CA PHE A 396 -25.20 6.91 1.09
C PHE A 396 -25.01 6.09 2.37
N ARG A 397 -24.20 6.56 3.31
CA ARG A 397 -23.93 5.86 4.57
C ARG A 397 -25.10 5.90 5.55
N ALA A 398 -25.67 7.08 5.78
CA ALA A 398 -26.65 7.31 6.84
C ALA A 398 -28.09 6.97 6.41
N TRP A 399 -28.37 6.94 5.11
CA TRP A 399 -29.73 6.77 4.59
C TRP A 399 -29.85 5.63 3.57
N VAL A 400 -29.12 5.69 2.46
CA VAL A 400 -29.32 4.74 1.33
C VAL A 400 -28.90 3.31 1.71
N PHE A 401 -27.77 3.17 2.39
CA PHE A 401 -27.19 1.88 2.77
C PHE A 401 -27.18 1.69 4.28
N ARG A 402 -28.10 2.35 4.99
CA ARG A 402 -28.23 2.21 6.44
C ARG A 402 -28.51 0.74 6.78
N THR A 403 -27.55 0.10 7.44
CA THR A 403 -27.76 -1.23 8.02
C THR A 403 -28.78 -1.07 9.16
N ARG A 404 -29.98 -1.63 8.99
CA ARG A 404 -30.88 -1.86 10.12
C ARG A 404 -30.26 -2.99 10.93
N THR A 405 -29.62 -2.66 12.04
CA THR A 405 -29.30 -3.66 13.07
C THR A 405 -30.64 -4.31 13.47
N PRO A 406 -30.80 -5.64 13.40
CA PRO A 406 -31.96 -6.28 13.97
C PRO A 406 -32.00 -5.87 15.44
N ARG A 407 -33.10 -5.25 15.87
CA ARG A 407 -33.36 -4.99 17.28
C ARG A 407 -33.39 -6.36 17.94
N ALA A 408 -32.36 -6.71 18.70
CA ALA A 408 -32.39 -7.87 19.56
C ALA A 408 -33.61 -7.70 20.48
N GLU A 409 -34.67 -8.44 20.19
CA GLU A 409 -35.72 -8.67 21.16
C GLU A 409 -35.03 -9.31 22.36
N ARG A 410 -34.86 -8.51 23.41
CA ARG A 410 -34.43 -9.00 24.72
C ARG A 410 -35.53 -9.95 25.21
N THR A 411 -35.34 -11.24 24.98
CA THR A 411 -35.96 -12.27 25.79
C THR A 411 -35.31 -12.17 27.17
N VAL A 412 -35.83 -11.28 28.02
CA VAL A 412 -35.60 -11.34 29.47
C VAL A 412 -36.67 -12.28 29.99
N ASP A 413 -36.40 -13.58 29.93
CA ASP A 413 -37.09 -14.56 30.75
C ASP A 413 -36.17 -15.76 30.97
N GLY A 414 -35.85 -16.01 32.24
CA GLY A 414 -35.22 -17.25 32.68
C GLY A 414 -33.71 -17.20 32.91
N LEU A 415 -33.24 -16.37 33.85
CA LEU A 415 -31.97 -16.61 34.56
C LEU A 415 -32.01 -15.92 35.93
N VAL A 416 -32.86 -16.43 36.82
CA VAL A 416 -32.67 -16.32 38.27
C VAL A 416 -32.62 -17.75 38.80
N PRO A 417 -31.47 -18.27 39.26
CA PRO A 417 -31.44 -19.47 40.07
C PRO A 417 -31.85 -19.10 41.50
N ASP A 418 -32.89 -19.76 42.00
CA ASP A 418 -33.31 -19.71 43.41
C ASP A 418 -32.14 -20.03 44.35
N LEU A 419 -31.80 -19.06 45.19
CA LEU A 419 -30.81 -19.12 46.25
C LEU A 419 -31.49 -19.35 47.61
N GLU A 420 -32.40 -20.32 47.73
CA GLU A 420 -33.00 -20.68 49.04
C GLU A 420 -33.28 -22.19 49.14
N ALA A 421 -32.24 -23.01 49.24
CA ALA A 421 -32.36 -24.40 49.71
C ALA A 421 -31.08 -24.91 50.39
N SER A 422 -30.56 -24.14 51.35
CA SER A 422 -29.51 -24.62 52.27
C SER A 422 -29.69 -24.04 53.67
N THR A 423 -30.91 -24.14 54.20
CA THR A 423 -31.20 -23.97 55.62
C THR A 423 -32.47 -24.76 55.95
N ARG A 424 -32.32 -26.07 56.12
CA ARG A 424 -33.09 -26.90 57.07
C ARG A 424 -32.45 -28.26 57.23
#